data_AF-A0A4U5JT89-F1
#
_entry.id   AF-A0A4U5JT89-F1
#
_cell.length_a   1.000
_cell.length_b   1.000
_cell.length_c   1.000
_cell.angle_alpha   90.00
_cell.angle_beta   90.00
_cell.angle_gamma   90.00
#
_symmetry.space_group_name_H-M   'P 1'
#
loop_
_entity.id
_entity.type
_entity.pdbx_description
1 polymer ?
#
loop_
_entity_poly.entity_id
_entity_poly.type
_entity_poly.pdbx_seq_one_letter_code
_entity_poly.pdbx_strand_id
1 'polypeptide(L)'
;MAVFLAAFAGGAGAQDEGERRLSMPELSLCEPPQGPVERPDWCTWPQEVRVYTQRRDECDHWRGEPVPEDADPALAEDRRKQIEQAVAELCPGADAQLLKLKRKYRKDASIMRALGGYEADIEP
;
A
#
# COMPACT_ATOMS: atom_id res chain seq x y z
N MET A 1 40.53 -42.97 -0.51
CA MET A 1 39.49 -42.28 -1.29
C MET A 1 38.34 -41.97 -0.35
N ALA A 2 38.26 -40.75 0.17
CA ALA A 2 37.14 -40.32 1.01
C ALA A 2 36.16 -39.54 0.12
N VAL A 3 34.95 -40.08 -0.04
CA VAL A 3 33.86 -39.42 -0.77
C VAL A 3 33.20 -38.45 0.20
N PHE A 4 33.38 -37.15 -0.04
CA PHE A 4 32.61 -36.12 0.66
C PHE A 4 31.20 -36.07 0.06
N LEU A 5 30.24 -36.62 0.79
CA LEU A 5 28.81 -36.37 0.58
C LEU A 5 28.48 -34.98 1.12
N ALA A 6 28.38 -34.00 0.23
CA ALA A 6 27.78 -32.71 0.56
C ALA A 6 26.25 -32.89 0.58
N ALA A 7 25.66 -32.87 1.77
CA ALA A 7 24.22 -32.76 1.94
C ALA A 7 23.80 -31.31 1.66
N PHE A 8 23.01 -31.11 0.61
CA PHE A 8 22.32 -29.83 0.38
C PHE A 8 21.25 -29.65 1.46
N ALA A 9 21.48 -28.72 2.38
CA ALA A 9 20.44 -28.18 3.24
C ALA A 9 19.54 -27.28 2.40
N GLY A 10 18.45 -27.84 1.87
CA GLY A 10 17.34 -27.07 1.32
C GLY A 10 16.63 -26.33 2.45
N GLY A 11 17.03 -25.09 2.71
CA GLY A 11 16.29 -24.19 3.58
C GLY A 11 14.98 -23.78 2.90
N ALA A 12 13.86 -24.28 3.41
CA ALA A 12 12.55 -23.72 3.12
C ALA A 12 12.52 -22.30 3.68
N GLY A 13 12.70 -21.30 2.81
CA GLY A 13 12.58 -19.90 3.19
C GLY A 13 11.15 -19.65 3.71
N ALA A 14 11.06 -19.14 4.94
CA ALA A 14 9.85 -18.50 5.41
C ALA A 14 9.49 -17.41 4.40
N GLN A 15 8.43 -17.63 3.63
CA GLN A 15 7.93 -16.63 2.71
C GLN A 15 7.38 -15.49 3.58
N ASP A 16 8.04 -14.33 3.55
CA ASP A 16 7.49 -13.10 4.11
C ASP A 16 6.14 -12.86 3.39
N GLU A 17 5.02 -13.07 4.07
CA GLU A 17 3.69 -13.02 3.44
C GLU A 17 3.45 -11.69 2.71
N GLY A 18 4.14 -10.62 3.13
CA GLY A 18 4.14 -9.33 2.45
C GLY A 18 4.71 -9.37 1.03
N GLU A 19 5.71 -10.21 0.76
CA GLU A 19 6.34 -10.33 -0.56
C GLU A 19 5.54 -11.19 -1.53
N ARG A 20 4.45 -11.83 -1.06
CA ARG A 20 3.64 -12.73 -1.87
C ARG A 20 3.13 -12.01 -3.12
N ARG A 21 3.45 -12.56 -4.28
CA ARG A 21 2.88 -12.13 -5.56
C ARG A 21 1.67 -13.00 -5.89
N LEU A 22 0.75 -12.45 -6.67
CA LEU A 22 -0.40 -13.20 -7.17
C LEU A 22 0.08 -14.36 -8.05
N SER A 23 -0.54 -15.52 -7.88
CA SER A 23 -0.41 -16.67 -8.77
C SER A 23 -1.13 -16.43 -10.10
N MET A 24 -0.90 -17.28 -11.11
CA MET A 24 -1.53 -17.10 -12.42
C MET A 24 -3.06 -17.04 -12.41
N PRO A 25 -3.78 -17.91 -11.67
CA PRO A 25 -5.24 -17.78 -11.55
C PRO A 25 -5.64 -16.45 -10.90
N GLU A 26 -4.94 -16.01 -9.85
CA GLU A 26 -5.24 -14.75 -9.17
C GLU A 26 -4.98 -13.54 -10.07
N LEU A 27 -3.91 -13.56 -10.88
CA LEU A 27 -3.61 -12.49 -11.85
C LEU A 27 -4.73 -12.33 -12.88
N SER A 28 -5.35 -13.43 -13.32
CA SER A 28 -6.44 -13.39 -14.30
C SER A 28 -7.72 -12.76 -13.77
N LEU A 29 -7.89 -12.76 -12.44
CA LEU A 29 -9.05 -12.18 -11.75
C LEU A 29 -8.73 -10.82 -11.12
N CYS A 30 -7.50 -10.38 -11.24
CA CYS A 30 -7.04 -9.17 -10.60
C CYS A 30 -7.49 -7.95 -11.41
N GLU A 31 -8.17 -7.04 -10.72
CA GLU A 31 -8.54 -5.73 -11.25
C GLU A 31 -7.85 -4.65 -10.42
N PRO A 32 -7.16 -3.67 -11.06
CA PRO A 32 -6.61 -2.53 -10.34
C PRO A 32 -7.72 -1.72 -9.64
N PRO A 33 -7.43 -1.09 -8.48
CA PRO A 33 -8.39 -0.24 -7.81
C PRO A 33 -8.80 0.93 -8.73
N GLN A 34 -10.09 1.26 -8.72
CA GLN A 34 -10.63 2.41 -9.44
C GLN A 34 -10.23 3.70 -8.72
N GLY A 35 -9.93 4.76 -9.48
CA GLY A 35 -9.57 6.05 -8.90
C GLY A 35 -8.86 6.97 -9.90
N PRO A 36 -8.44 8.16 -9.44
CA PRO A 36 -7.78 9.15 -10.29
C PRO A 36 -6.35 8.79 -10.66
N VAL A 37 -5.74 7.79 -10.01
CA VAL A 37 -4.35 7.36 -10.23
C VAL A 37 -4.33 6.01 -10.93
N GLU A 38 -3.95 6.00 -12.21
CA GLU A 38 -3.81 4.76 -12.98
C GLU A 38 -2.57 3.95 -12.56
N ARG A 39 -2.73 2.62 -12.48
CA ARG A 39 -1.68 1.69 -12.05
C ARG A 39 -1.67 0.42 -12.91
N PRO A 40 -1.10 0.48 -14.13
CA PRO A 40 -1.14 -0.63 -15.07
C PRO A 40 -0.48 -1.91 -14.55
N ASP A 41 0.51 -1.78 -13.66
CA ASP A 41 1.27 -2.92 -13.11
C ASP A 41 0.72 -3.45 -11.77
N TRP A 42 -0.37 -2.90 -11.24
CA TRP A 42 -0.84 -3.14 -9.86
C TRP A 42 -0.91 -4.63 -9.52
N CYS A 43 -1.50 -5.43 -10.40
CA CYS A 43 -1.68 -6.87 -10.22
C CYS A 43 -0.36 -7.66 -10.09
N THR A 44 0.72 -7.13 -10.66
CA THR A 44 2.04 -7.78 -10.60
C THR A 44 2.79 -7.43 -9.32
N TRP A 45 2.36 -6.42 -8.59
CA TRP A 45 3.05 -5.96 -7.39
C TRP A 45 2.91 -6.97 -6.23
N PRO A 46 3.93 -7.04 -5.35
CA PRO A 46 3.83 -7.79 -4.10
C PRO A 46 2.63 -7.34 -3.27
N GLN A 47 2.07 -8.27 -2.50
CA GLN A 47 0.88 -8.04 -1.69
C GLN A 47 1.02 -6.83 -0.77
N GLU A 48 2.15 -6.65 -0.10
CA GLU A 48 2.36 -5.52 0.80
C GLU A 48 2.34 -4.15 0.09
N VAL A 49 2.79 -4.10 -1.17
CA VAL A 49 2.71 -2.88 -1.98
C VAL A 49 1.25 -2.62 -2.34
N ARG A 50 0.53 -3.63 -2.83
CA ARG A 50 -0.90 -3.49 -3.16
C ARG A 50 -1.72 -3.01 -1.96
N VAL A 51 -1.56 -3.68 -0.82
CA VAL A 51 -2.24 -3.34 0.44
C VAL A 51 -1.88 -1.92 0.90
N TYR A 52 -0.60 -1.56 0.90
CA TYR A 52 -0.18 -0.21 1.25
C TYR A 52 -0.83 0.83 0.33
N THR A 53 -0.73 0.64 -0.98
CA THR A 53 -1.23 1.62 -1.94
C THR A 53 -2.74 1.80 -1.85
N GLN A 54 -3.49 0.72 -1.63
CA GLN A 54 -4.94 0.80 -1.44
C GLN A 54 -5.31 1.58 -0.16
N ARG A 55 -4.75 1.20 0.99
CA ARG A 55 -5.01 1.91 2.26
C ARG A 55 -4.59 3.38 2.18
N ARG A 56 -3.46 3.65 1.53
CA ARG A 56 -2.94 5.00 1.40
C ARG A 56 -3.82 5.88 0.52
N ASP A 57 -4.37 5.33 -0.57
CA ASP A 57 -5.31 6.07 -1.41
C ASP A 57 -6.59 6.44 -0.66
N GLU A 58 -7.11 5.54 0.18
CA GLU A 58 -8.27 5.82 1.03
C GLU A 58 -7.95 6.91 2.06
N CYS A 59 -6.77 6.86 2.70
CA CYS A 59 -6.30 7.94 3.57
C CYS A 59 -6.23 9.28 2.82
N ASP A 60 -5.59 9.32 1.65
CA ASP A 60 -5.42 10.55 0.87
C ASP A 60 -6.75 11.09 0.33
N HIS A 61 -7.71 10.21 0.00
CA HIS A 61 -9.08 10.59 -0.31
C HIS A 61 -9.70 11.35 0.86
N TRP A 62 -9.73 10.76 2.06
CA TRP A 62 -10.35 11.40 3.24
C TRP A 62 -9.63 12.67 3.68
N ARG A 63 -8.30 12.73 3.59
CA ARG A 63 -7.52 13.95 3.86
C ARG A 63 -7.89 15.11 2.93
N GLY A 64 -8.29 14.80 1.70
CA GLY A 64 -8.68 15.78 0.69
C GLY A 64 -10.17 16.13 0.69
N GLU A 65 -10.99 15.47 1.52
CA GLU A 65 -12.44 15.69 1.52
C GLU A 65 -12.81 17.06 2.11
N PRO A 66 -13.68 17.84 1.43
CA PRO A 66 -14.10 19.14 1.93
C PRO A 66 -15.17 19.03 3.03
N VAL A 67 -15.19 20.02 3.91
CA VAL A 67 -16.36 20.35 4.73
C VAL A 67 -17.12 21.46 4.00
N PRO A 68 -18.38 21.25 3.59
CA PRO A 68 -19.12 22.26 2.83
C PRO A 68 -19.29 23.56 3.64
N GLU A 69 -18.86 24.69 3.08
CA GLU A 69 -18.87 25.99 3.76
C GLU A 69 -20.28 26.53 4.00
N ASP A 70 -21.21 26.26 3.06
CA ASP A 70 -22.60 26.72 3.12
C ASP A 70 -23.56 25.71 3.80
N ALA A 71 -23.03 24.65 4.42
CA ALA A 71 -23.86 23.67 5.11
C ALA A 71 -24.37 24.19 6.46
N ASP A 72 -25.46 23.59 6.93
CA ASP A 72 -25.91 23.75 8.32
C ASP A 72 -24.74 23.44 9.29
N PRO A 73 -24.53 24.24 10.35
CA PRO A 73 -23.38 24.05 11.25
C PRO A 73 -23.30 22.66 11.89
N ALA A 74 -24.43 22.02 12.20
CA ALA A 74 -24.42 20.68 12.78
C ALA A 74 -23.99 19.64 11.73
N LEU A 75 -24.47 19.78 10.49
CA LEU A 75 -24.04 18.92 9.38
C LEU A 75 -22.54 19.10 9.07
N ALA A 76 -22.03 20.33 9.12
CA ALA A 76 -20.62 20.62 8.91
C ALA A 76 -19.74 20.00 10.02
N GLU A 77 -20.19 20.02 11.27
CA GLU A 77 -19.53 19.35 12.40
C GLU A 77 -19.53 17.83 12.24
N ASP A 78 -20.65 17.24 11.83
CA ASP A 78 -20.71 15.79 11.59
C ASP A 78 -19.80 15.36 10.44
N ARG A 79 -19.73 16.16 9.36
CA ARG A 79 -18.80 15.89 8.24
C ARG A 79 -17.35 15.95 8.67
N ARG A 80 -16.97 16.95 9.47
CA ARG A 80 -15.62 17.08 10.03
C ARG A 80 -15.25 15.88 10.89
N LYS A 81 -16.15 15.43 11.78
CA LYS A 81 -15.92 14.23 12.60
C LYS A 81 -15.70 12.98 11.75
N GLN A 82 -16.49 12.80 10.69
CA GLN A 82 -16.30 11.66 9.78
C GLN A 82 -14.92 11.66 9.13
N ILE A 83 -14.49 12.83 8.63
CA ILE A 83 -13.17 13.00 8.02
C ILE A 83 -12.07 12.72 9.05
N GLU A 84 -12.15 13.34 10.23
CA GLU A 84 -11.18 13.14 11.31
C GLU A 84 -11.07 11.68 11.75
N GLN A 85 -12.20 10.98 11.88
CA GLN A 85 -12.24 9.56 12.23
C GLN A 85 -11.60 8.69 11.14
N ALA A 86 -11.95 8.91 9.88
CA ALA A 86 -11.40 8.15 8.77
C ALA A 86 -9.89 8.37 8.63
N VAL A 87 -9.42 9.61 8.78
CA VAL A 87 -7.98 9.94 8.77
C VAL A 87 -7.27 9.26 9.94
N ALA A 88 -7.84 9.31 11.15
CA ALA A 88 -7.26 8.67 12.34
C ALA A 88 -7.22 7.13 12.25
N GLU A 89 -8.06 6.51 11.43
CA GLU A 89 -8.06 5.07 11.19
C GLU A 89 -7.08 4.67 10.07
N LEU A 90 -7.13 5.40 8.95
CA LEU A 90 -6.47 4.98 7.71
C LEU A 90 -5.03 5.46 7.59
N CYS A 91 -4.70 6.65 8.11
CA CYS A 91 -3.42 7.28 7.87
C CYS A 91 -2.27 6.83 8.81
N PRO A 92 -2.49 6.42 10.08
CA PRO A 92 -1.37 6.10 10.96
C PRO A 92 -0.46 4.96 10.45
N GLY A 93 0.84 5.18 10.55
CA GLY A 93 1.90 4.27 10.12
C GLY A 93 2.18 4.26 8.62
N ALA A 94 1.45 5.04 7.81
CA ALA A 94 1.66 5.14 6.37
C ALA A 94 3.05 5.69 6.01
N ASP A 95 3.58 6.68 6.73
CA ASP A 95 4.86 7.31 6.41
C ASP A 95 6.03 6.35 6.69
N ALA A 96 5.98 5.68 7.83
CA ALA A 96 6.93 4.63 8.19
C ALA A 96 6.88 3.46 7.18
N GLN A 97 5.67 3.07 6.75
CA GLN A 97 5.47 1.99 5.78
C GLN A 97 5.97 2.39 4.39
N LEU A 98 5.71 3.62 3.93
CA LEU A 98 6.21 4.15 2.66
C LEU A 98 7.73 4.09 2.60
N LEU A 99 8.38 4.58 3.66
CA LEU A 99 9.83 4.56 3.77
C LEU A 99 10.38 3.13 3.77
N LYS A 100 9.73 2.19 4.48
CA LYS A 100 10.08 0.77 4.47
C LYS A 100 9.99 0.19 3.06
N LEU A 101 8.88 0.41 2.36
CA LEU A 101 8.65 -0.13 1.02
C LEU A 101 9.61 0.46 -0.02
N LYS A 102 9.84 1.79 0.00
CA LYS A 102 10.83 2.44 -0.87
C LYS A 102 12.23 1.87 -0.68
N ARG A 103 12.64 1.56 0.55
CA ARG A 103 13.95 0.90 0.81
C ARG A 103 13.99 -0.54 0.29
N LYS A 104 12.92 -1.32 0.55
CA LYS A 104 12.82 -2.73 0.17
C LYS A 104 12.85 -2.89 -1.35
N TYR A 105 12.04 -2.09 -2.06
CA TYR A 105 11.84 -2.19 -3.50
C TYR A 105 12.65 -1.18 -4.33
N ARG A 106 13.71 -0.58 -3.77
CA ARG A 106 14.54 0.44 -4.45
C ARG A 106 15.10 0.08 -5.83
N LYS A 107 15.13 -1.22 -6.18
CA LYS A 107 15.61 -1.74 -7.47
C LYS A 107 14.48 -2.06 -8.46
N ASP A 108 13.23 -2.01 -8.02
CA ASP A 108 12.05 -2.25 -8.85
C ASP A 108 11.49 -0.91 -9.33
N ALA A 109 11.70 -0.60 -10.61
CA ALA A 109 11.32 0.69 -11.17
C ALA A 109 9.80 0.90 -11.25
N SER A 110 9.01 -0.18 -11.38
CA SER A 110 7.54 -0.10 -11.42
C SER A 110 7.02 0.28 -10.03
N ILE A 111 7.48 -0.44 -8.99
CA ILE A 111 7.09 -0.16 -7.61
C ILE A 111 7.59 1.21 -7.15
N MET A 112 8.83 1.59 -7.48
CA MET A 112 9.37 2.90 -7.10
C MET A 112 8.62 4.06 -7.76
N ARG A 113 8.14 3.88 -9.00
CA ARG A 113 7.30 4.88 -9.67
C ARG A 113 5.97 5.06 -8.94
N ALA A 114 5.32 3.95 -8.58
CA ALA A 114 4.07 3.97 -7.83
C ALA A 114 4.23 4.61 -6.45
N LEU A 115 5.22 4.16 -5.67
CA LEU A 115 5.50 4.70 -4.33
C LEU A 115 6.00 6.15 -4.37
N GLY A 116 6.60 6.57 -5.48
CA GLY A 116 7.08 7.94 -5.69
C GLY A 116 5.97 8.98 -5.73
N GLY A 117 4.73 8.59 -6.04
CA GLY A 117 3.57 9.49 -6.08
C GLY A 117 3.03 9.89 -4.71
N TYR A 118 3.42 9.21 -3.63
CA TYR A 118 2.94 9.51 -2.28
C TYR A 118 3.84 10.50 -1.54
N GLU A 119 3.19 11.42 -0.83
CA GLU A 119 3.80 12.32 0.15
C GLU A 119 4.45 11.53 1.30
N ALA A 120 5.60 12.01 1.78
CA ALA A 120 6.43 11.28 2.75
C ALA A 120 6.10 11.58 4.21
N ASP A 121 5.32 12.62 4.48
CA ASP A 121 5.02 13.15 5.81
C ASP A 121 3.60 13.70 5.81
N ILE A 122 2.66 12.89 6.28
CA ILE A 122 1.22 13.20 6.27
C ILE A 122 0.50 12.89 7.57
N GLU A 123 1.17 12.16 8.46
CA GLU A 123 0.66 11.86 9.78
C GLU A 123 0.81 13.12 10.67
N PRO A 124 -0.18 13.42 11.54
CA PRO A 124 -0.15 14.61 12.41
C PRO A 124 0.84 14.52 13.57
#